data_AF-A0A150WGP7-F1
#
_entry.id   AF-A0A150WGP7-F1
#
_cell.length_a   1.000
_cell.length_b   1.000
_cell.length_c   1.000
_cell.angle_alpha   90.00
_cell.angle_beta   90.00
_cell.angle_gamma   90.00
#
_symmetry.space_group_name_H-M   'P 1'
#
loop_
_entity.id
_entity.type
_entity.pdbx_description
1 polymer ?
#
loop_
_entity_poly.entity_id
_entity_poly.type
_entity_poly.pdbx_seq_one_letter_code
_entity_poly.pdbx_strand_id
1 'polypeptide(L)'
;MAEKVKLSKDGSSIDFVQSDSLPTSLKKFRQSPEIEGFYRFIFENDLQKEAYDILDRIIIQRKAKKADAKKEAQAEKAAAKKEASAVKGKKK
;
A
#
# COMPACT_ATOMS: atom_id res chain seq x y z
N MET A 1 -13.98 22.39 5.16
CA MET A 1 -13.86 21.22 4.26
C MET A 1 -12.56 21.21 3.44
N ALA A 2 -11.56 22.07 3.72
CA ALA A 2 -10.40 22.29 2.84
C ALA A 2 -9.05 21.71 3.34
N GLU A 3 -9.01 20.96 4.45
CA GLU A 3 -7.75 20.47 5.05
C GLU A 3 -7.30 19.05 4.65
N LYS A 4 -8.10 18.33 3.86
CA LYS A 4 -7.85 16.90 3.58
C LYS A 4 -6.85 16.63 2.46
N VAL A 5 -6.47 17.66 1.69
CA VAL A 5 -5.63 17.49 0.51
C VAL A 5 -4.56 18.58 0.49
N LYS A 6 -3.30 18.17 0.63
CA LYS A 6 -2.14 19.05 0.47
C LYS A 6 -1.64 18.91 -0.95
N LEU A 7 -1.93 19.91 -1.79
CA LEU A 7 -1.30 20.03 -3.11
C LEU A 7 0.08 20.63 -2.95
N SER A 8 1.08 20.06 -3.62
CA SER A 8 2.34 20.77 -3.82
C SER A 8 2.11 22.01 -4.69
N LYS A 9 2.91 23.05 -4.44
CA LYS A 9 2.78 24.36 -5.09
C LYS A 9 2.90 24.29 -6.62
N ASP A 10 3.59 23.26 -7.10
CA ASP A 10 3.85 23.01 -8.53
C ASP A 10 2.87 21.99 -9.14
N GLY A 11 1.90 21.48 -8.37
CA GLY A 11 0.88 20.53 -8.85
C GLY A 11 1.40 19.11 -9.16
N SER A 12 2.70 18.86 -9.00
CA SER A 12 3.35 17.58 -9.31
C SER A 12 2.96 16.45 -8.34
N SER A 13 2.48 16.79 -7.15
CA SER A 13 2.10 15.81 -6.13
C SER A 13 0.88 16.25 -5.32
N ILE A 14 0.00 15.28 -5.06
CA ILE A 14 -1.17 15.43 -4.21
C ILE A 14 -0.95 14.50 -3.01
N ASP A 15 -0.73 15.08 -1.84
CA ASP A 15 -0.68 14.35 -0.58
C ASP A 15 -2.06 14.39 0.07
N PHE A 16 -2.76 13.26 0.06
CA PHE A 16 -4.00 13.10 0.81
C PHE A 16 -3.62 12.99 2.28
N VAL A 17 -3.96 14.01 3.08
CA VAL A 17 -3.83 13.94 4.53
C VAL A 17 -4.77 12.82 4.96
N GLN A 18 -4.18 11.72 5.41
CA GLN A 18 -4.87 10.52 5.84
C GLN A 18 -5.90 10.94 6.88
N SER A 19 -7.16 11.07 6.48
CA SER A 19 -8.21 11.48 7.40
C SER A 19 -8.28 10.41 8.49
N ASP A 20 -8.19 10.83 9.76
CA ASP A 20 -8.20 9.95 10.95
C ASP A 20 -9.43 9.01 11.03
N SER A 21 -10.39 9.16 10.13
CA SER A 21 -11.60 8.35 10.01
C SER A 21 -11.51 7.23 8.97
N LEU A 22 -10.32 6.75 8.57
CA LEU A 22 -10.26 5.56 7.74
C LEU A 22 -10.92 4.38 8.49
N PRO A 23 -11.95 3.74 7.91
CA PRO A 23 -12.67 2.69 8.61
C PRO A 23 -11.74 1.53 8.97
N THR A 24 -11.47 1.36 10.26
CA THR A 24 -10.57 0.30 10.77
C THR A 24 -11.18 -1.10 10.73
N SER A 25 -12.47 -1.21 10.40
CA SER A 25 -13.19 -2.48 10.30
C SER A 25 -13.95 -2.55 8.99
N LEU A 26 -14.10 -3.78 8.47
CA LEU A 26 -14.87 -4.04 7.25
C LEU A 26 -16.33 -3.57 7.34
N LYS A 27 -16.94 -3.67 8.53
CA LYS A 27 -18.32 -3.22 8.76
C LYS A 27 -18.43 -1.70 8.61
N LYS A 28 -17.54 -0.95 9.26
CA LYS A 28 -17.48 0.51 9.13
C LYS A 28 -17.10 0.94 7.70
N PHE A 29 -16.24 0.16 7.04
CA PHE A 29 -15.84 0.43 5.66
C PHE A 29 -17.05 0.37 4.73
N ARG A 30 -17.82 -0.73 4.77
CA ARG A 30 -19.03 -0.92 3.95
C ARG A 30 -20.15 0.08 4.22
N GLN A 31 -20.17 0.68 5.41
CA GLN A 31 -21.16 1.69 5.81
C GLN A 31 -20.72 3.11 5.45
N SER A 32 -19.53 3.32 4.87
CA SER A 32 -19.10 4.67 4.51
C SER A 32 -19.87 5.16 3.27
N PRO A 33 -20.34 6.42 3.26
CA PRO A 33 -21.03 6.98 2.09
C PRO A 33 -20.15 6.95 0.83
N GLU A 34 -18.84 7.13 1.00
CA GLU A 34 -17.87 7.12 -0.09
C GLU A 34 -17.76 5.73 -0.75
N ILE A 35 -17.77 4.64 0.03
CA ILE A 35 -17.70 3.31 -0.57
C ILE A 35 -19.01 2.92 -1.24
N GLU A 36 -20.14 3.35 -0.69
CA GLU A 36 -21.44 3.13 -1.31
C GLU A 36 -21.51 3.81 -2.68
N GLY A 37 -21.11 5.09 -2.75
CA GLY A 37 -21.02 5.83 -4.01
C GLY A 37 -20.11 5.14 -5.03
N PHE A 38 -18.97 4.59 -4.60
CA PHE A 38 -18.08 3.81 -5.46
C PHE A 38 -18.75 2.54 -6.01
N TYR A 39 -19.45 1.77 -5.16
CA TYR A 39 -20.18 0.59 -5.62
C TYR A 39 -21.32 0.94 -6.59
N ARG A 40 -22.05 2.03 -6.33
CA ARG A 40 -23.08 2.54 -7.24
C ARG A 40 -22.50 2.94 -8.57
N PHE A 41 -21.42 3.72 -8.59
CA PHE A 41 -20.74 4.12 -9.81
C PHE A 41 -20.33 2.91 -10.66
N ILE A 42 -19.70 1.90 -10.07
CA ILE A 42 -19.31 0.69 -10.79
C ILE A 42 -20.53 -0.01 -11.40
N PHE A 43 -21.59 -0.17 -10.61
CA PHE A 43 -22.78 -0.90 -11.05
C PHE A 43 -23.56 -0.15 -12.13
N GLU A 44 -23.77 1.15 -11.93
CA GLU A 44 -24.55 2.00 -12.85
C GLU A 44 -23.86 2.20 -14.20
N ASN A 45 -22.53 2.05 -14.25
CA ASN A 45 -21.75 2.20 -15.48
C ASN A 45 -21.27 0.85 -16.05
N ASP A 46 -21.73 -0.27 -15.49
CA ASP A 46 -21.38 -1.64 -15.91
C ASP A 46 -19.86 -1.93 -15.95
N LEU A 47 -19.14 -1.40 -14.96
CA LEU A 47 -17.67 -1.46 -14.86
C LEU A 47 -17.17 -2.58 -13.94
N GLN A 48 -17.99 -3.60 -13.65
CA GLN A 48 -17.64 -4.61 -12.65
C GLN A 48 -16.42 -5.43 -13.09
N LYS A 49 -16.28 -5.70 -14.39
CA LYS A 49 -15.18 -6.48 -14.95
C LYS A 49 -13.86 -5.69 -14.87
N GLU A 50 -13.87 -4.44 -15.29
CA GLU A 50 -12.72 -3.54 -15.25
C GLU A 50 -12.27 -3.33 -13.81
N ALA A 51 -13.21 -3.08 -12.90
CA ALA A 51 -12.92 -2.94 -11.48
C ALA A 51 -12.28 -4.20 -10.91
N TYR A 52 -12.79 -5.39 -11.27
CA TYR A 52 -12.20 -6.66 -10.86
C TYR A 52 -10.77 -6.82 -11.37
N ASP A 53 -10.53 -6.60 -12.66
CA ASP A 53 -9.21 -6.76 -13.28
C ASP A 53 -8.18 -5.79 -12.67
N ILE A 54 -8.58 -4.55 -12.39
CA ILE A 54 -7.73 -3.56 -11.73
C ILE A 54 -7.39 -4.01 -10.30
N LEU A 55 -8.38 -4.44 -9.53
CA LEU A 55 -8.17 -4.92 -8.16
C LEU A 55 -7.25 -6.14 -8.12
N ASP A 56 -7.40 -7.09 -9.04
CA ASP A 56 -6.55 -8.28 -9.10
C ASP A 56 -5.09 -7.91 -9.40
N ARG A 57 -4.85 -7.04 -10.39
CA ARG A 57 -3.50 -6.51 -10.69
C ARG A 57 -2.87 -5.85 -9.47
N ILE A 58 -3.63 -5.03 -8.73
CA ILE A 58 -3.13 -4.37 -7.51
C ILE A 58 -2.77 -5.41 -6.43
N ILE A 59 -3.61 -6.45 -6.24
CA ILE A 59 -3.34 -7.51 -5.28
C ILE A 59 -2.07 -8.28 -5.65
N ILE A 60 -1.90 -8.63 -6.91
CA ILE A 60 -0.70 -9.33 -7.42
C ILE A 60 0.54 -8.46 -7.18
N GLN A 61 0.51 -7.19 -7.56
CA GLN A 61 1.62 -6.26 -7.34
C GLN A 61 1.97 -6.11 -5.86
N ARG A 62 0.95 -6.03 -4.98
CA ARG A 62 1.17 -5.97 -3.53
C ARG A 62 1.80 -7.25 -2.98
N LYS A 63 1.39 -8.42 -3.48
CA LYS A 63 2.00 -9.70 -3.11
C LYS A 63 3.45 -9.78 -3.57
N ALA A 64 3.75 -9.37 -4.81
CA ALA A 64 5.10 -9.31 -5.34
C ALA A 64 6.00 -8.40 -4.50
N LYS A 65 5.60 -7.14 -4.27
CA LYS A 65 6.34 -6.19 -3.43
C LYS A 65 6.61 -6.72 -2.02
N LYS A 66 5.66 -7.42 -1.41
CA LYS A 66 5.87 -8.08 -0.10
C LYS A 66 6.87 -9.23 -0.15
N ALA A 67 6.90 -9.98 -1.25
CA ALA A 67 7.86 -11.06 -1.44
C ALA A 67 9.28 -10.50 -1.65
N ASP A 68 9.42 -9.43 -2.42
CA ASP A 68 10.70 -8.77 -2.68
C ASP A 68 11.25 -8.13 -1.40
N ALA A 69 10.44 -7.39 -0.64
CA ALA A 69 10.85 -6.84 0.65
C ALA A 69 11.30 -7.92 1.65
N LYS A 70 10.70 -9.12 1.62
CA LYS A 70 11.14 -10.25 2.45
C LYS A 70 12.49 -10.81 2.00
N LYS A 71 12.75 -10.88 0.70
CA LYS A 71 14.02 -11.36 0.15
C LYS A 71 15.14 -10.36 0.44
N GLU A 72 14.89 -9.07 0.28
CA GLU A 72 15.81 -7.99 0.63
C GLU A 72 16.17 -8.03 2.12
N ALA A 73 15.16 -8.11 2.99
CA ALA A 73 15.39 -8.23 4.44
C ALA A 73 16.15 -9.50 4.85
N GLN A 74 16.04 -10.60 4.09
CA GLN A 74 16.82 -11.82 4.32
C GLN A 74 18.26 -11.69 3.79
N ALA A 75 18.44 -11.05 2.65
CA ALA A 75 19.76 -10.78 2.07
C ALA A 75 20.58 -9.83 2.97
N GLU A 76 19.96 -8.77 3.49
CA GLU A 76 20.58 -7.86 4.46
C GLU A 76 20.96 -8.58 5.76
N LYS A 77 20.08 -9.44 6.29
CA LYS A 77 20.40 -10.26 7.48
C LYS A 77 21.53 -11.24 7.22
N ALA A 78 21.59 -11.83 6.02
CA ALA A 78 22.66 -12.74 5.63
C ALA A 78 24.00 -11.99 5.45
N ALA A 79 23.98 -10.80 4.86
CA ALA A 79 25.15 -9.93 4.71
C ALA A 79 25.67 -9.47 6.08
N ALA A 80 24.79 -8.97 6.95
CA ALA A 80 25.15 -8.56 8.32
C ALA A 80 25.71 -9.73 9.15
N LYS A 81 25.20 -10.96 8.97
CA LYS A 81 25.72 -12.15 9.66
C LYS A 81 27.11 -12.56 9.13
N LYS A 82 27.36 -12.42 7.83
CA LYS A 82 28.68 -12.69 7.22
C LYS A 82 29.72 -11.67 7.68
N GLU A 83 29.38 -10.38 7.71
CA GLU A 83 30.26 -9.32 8.21
C GLU A 83 30.59 -9.50 9.71
N ALA A 84 29.59 -9.82 10.54
CA ALA A 84 29.81 -10.09 11.96
C ALA A 84 30.71 -11.32 12.21
N SER A 85 30.65 -12.35 11.35
CA SER A 85 31.52 -13.53 11.43
C SER A 85 32.96 -13.25 10.96
N ALA A 86 33.14 -12.38 9.95
CA ALA A 86 34.45 -12.00 9.45
C ALA A 86 35.23 -11.13 10.46
N VAL A 87 34.54 -10.26 11.20
CA VAL A 87 35.16 -9.44 12.26
C VAL A 87 35.60 -10.28 13.47
N LYS A 88 34.87 -11.35 13.82
CA LYS A 88 35.27 -12.27 14.90
C LYS A 88 36.46 -13.17 14.53
N GLY A 89 36.63 -13.52 13.25
CA GLY A 89 37.76 -14.34 12.78
C GLY A 89 39.10 -13.59 12.74
N LYS A 90 39.09 -12.26 12.61
CA LYS A 90 40.30 -11.43 12.49
C LYS A 90 40.92 -11.01 13.83
N LYS A 91 40.30 -11.39 14.96
CA LYS A 91 40.68 -10.99 16.33
C LYS A 91 41.29 -12.15 17.16
N LYS A 92 41.63 -13.26 16.52
CA LYS A 92 42.24 -14.44 17.16
C LYS A 92 43.63 -14.69 16.64
#